data_AF-A0A3D1GFI3-F1
#
_entry.id   AF-A0A3D1GFI3-F1
#
_cell.length_a   1.000
_cell.length_b   1.000
_cell.length_c   1.000
_cell.angle_alpha   90.00
_cell.angle_beta   90.00
_cell.angle_gamma   90.00
#
_symmetry.space_group_name_H-M   'P 1'
#
loop_
_entity.id
_entity.type
_entity.pdbx_description
1 polymer ?
#
loop_
_entity_poly.entity_id
_entity_poly.type
_entity_poly.pdbx_seq_one_letter_code
_entity_poly.pdbx_strand_id
1 'polypeptide(L)'
;ANGFDRNRLLLLLAVLEKRAGFNFSNHDVYLNIAGGFRLGDPAGDLGVCIALVSSLLDKAIQKQSAFIGEVGLGGEIRTVPHIEQRRKEASKLGFKQIVSPSGKGLEGVTYLRDAIKKAILN
;
A
#
# COMPACT_ATOMS: atom_id res chain seq x y z
N ALA A 1 0.32 -14.20 -8.53
CA ALA A 1 1.10 -13.50 -7.49
C ALA A 1 2.19 -14.43 -6.99
N ASN A 2 3.41 -13.95 -6.83
CA ASN A 2 4.52 -14.68 -6.20
C ASN A 2 4.89 -13.98 -4.88
N GLY A 3 4.95 -14.76 -3.79
CA GLY A 3 5.21 -14.22 -2.46
C GLY A 3 4.04 -13.47 -1.80
N PHE A 4 2.84 -13.46 -2.38
CA PHE A 4 1.65 -12.80 -1.82
C PHE A 4 0.41 -13.66 -2.04
N ASP A 5 -0.55 -13.61 -1.10
CA ASP A 5 -1.79 -14.38 -1.20
C ASP A 5 -2.67 -13.91 -2.37
N ARG A 6 -3.16 -14.86 -3.17
CA ARG A 6 -3.93 -14.56 -4.39
C ARG A 6 -5.30 -13.97 -4.06
N ASN A 7 -5.97 -14.47 -3.02
CA ASN A 7 -7.31 -14.00 -2.66
C ASN A 7 -7.24 -12.57 -2.09
N ARG A 8 -6.21 -12.28 -1.28
CA ARG A 8 -5.94 -10.93 -0.80
C ARG A 8 -5.64 -9.98 -1.95
N LEU A 9 -4.88 -10.39 -2.96
CA LEU A 9 -4.67 -9.57 -4.17
C LEU A 9 -6.00 -9.25 -4.88
N LEU A 10 -6.86 -10.24 -5.10
CA LEU A 10 -8.17 -10.03 -5.74
C LEU A 10 -9.04 -9.05 -4.94
N LEU A 11 -9.02 -9.14 -3.61
CA LEU A 11 -9.72 -8.21 -2.73
C LEU A 11 -9.17 -6.79 -2.88
N LEU A 12 -7.85 -6.61 -2.86
CA LEU A 12 -7.23 -5.29 -3.03
C LEU A 12 -7.55 -4.66 -4.39
N LEU A 13 -7.59 -5.45 -5.47
CA LEU A 13 -8.03 -4.99 -6.79
C LEU A 13 -9.48 -4.51 -6.76
N ALA A 14 -10.39 -5.27 -6.13
CA ALA A 14 -11.78 -4.86 -5.99
C ALA A 14 -11.93 -3.56 -5.18
N VAL A 15 -11.14 -3.38 -4.13
CA VAL A 15 -11.11 -2.13 -3.34
C VAL A 15 -10.58 -0.96 -4.18
N LEU A 16 -9.49 -1.15 -4.93
CA LEU A 16 -8.96 -0.12 -5.83
C LEU A 16 -9.99 0.32 -6.87
N GLU A 17 -10.73 -0.62 -7.46
CA GLU A 17 -11.78 -0.32 -8.43
C GLU A 17 -12.95 0.42 -7.79
N LYS A 18 -13.57 -0.17 -6.76
CA LYS A 18 -14.82 0.37 -6.17
C LYS A 18 -14.60 1.59 -5.29
N ARG A 19 -13.46 1.68 -4.61
CA ARG A 19 -13.19 2.73 -3.63
C ARG A 19 -12.25 3.78 -4.16
N ALA A 20 -11.29 3.47 -5.03
CA ALA A 20 -10.33 4.44 -5.54
C ALA A 20 -10.51 4.83 -7.01
N GLY A 21 -11.35 4.11 -7.78
CA GLY A 21 -11.65 4.42 -9.18
C GLY A 21 -10.61 3.90 -10.18
N PHE A 22 -9.73 2.98 -9.76
CA PHE A 22 -8.71 2.39 -10.62
C PHE A 22 -9.20 1.04 -11.15
N ASN A 23 -9.51 0.98 -12.44
CA ASN A 23 -10.06 -0.20 -13.08
C ASN A 23 -8.95 -1.12 -13.62
N PHE A 24 -8.95 -2.38 -13.18
CA PHE A 24 -8.03 -3.43 -13.60
C PHE A 24 -8.70 -4.55 -14.42
N SER A 25 -10.00 -4.45 -14.74
CA SER A 25 -10.78 -5.54 -15.37
C SER A 25 -10.23 -5.99 -16.73
N ASN A 26 -9.58 -5.08 -17.45
CA ASN A 26 -9.04 -5.31 -18.78
C ASN A 26 -7.50 -5.43 -18.76
N HIS A 27 -6.91 -5.67 -17.59
CA HIS A 27 -5.47 -5.74 -17.40
C HIS A 27 -5.06 -7.08 -16.79
N ASP A 28 -3.98 -7.66 -17.31
CA ASP A 28 -3.34 -8.79 -16.66
C ASP A 28 -2.49 -8.30 -15.49
N VAL A 29 -2.88 -8.71 -14.27
CA VAL A 29 -2.21 -8.27 -13.04
C VAL A 29 -1.23 -9.33 -12.54
N TYR A 30 0.05 -8.98 -12.55
CA TYR A 30 1.12 -9.75 -11.94
C TYR A 30 1.70 -9.00 -10.73
N LEU A 31 1.83 -9.71 -9.62
CA LEU A 31 2.44 -9.18 -8.39
C LEU A 31 3.57 -10.11 -7.96
N ASN A 32 4.73 -9.53 -7.63
CA ASN A 32 5.89 -10.23 -7.13
C ASN A 32 6.46 -9.51 -5.90
N ILE A 33 6.70 -10.26 -4.82
CA ILE A 33 7.47 -9.76 -3.68
C ILE A 33 8.95 -10.02 -3.95
N ALA A 34 9.72 -8.94 -4.06
CA ALA A 34 11.15 -9.01 -4.36
C ALA A 34 11.93 -9.76 -3.26
N GLY A 35 13.08 -10.33 -3.62
CA GLY A 35 13.96 -11.03 -2.67
C GLY A 35 13.50 -12.43 -2.26
N GLY A 36 12.45 -12.98 -2.88
CA GLY A 36 11.94 -14.32 -2.56
C GLY A 36 11.16 -14.40 -1.25
N PHE A 37 10.85 -13.25 -0.65
CA PHE A 37 10.08 -13.19 0.59
C PHE A 37 8.60 -13.51 0.37
N ARG A 38 7.94 -13.98 1.44
CA ARG A 38 6.49 -14.11 1.51
C ARG A 38 5.92 -13.02 2.40
N LEU A 39 5.04 -12.20 1.85
CA LEU A 39 4.36 -11.13 2.57
C LEU A 39 2.99 -11.61 3.04
N GLY A 40 2.95 -12.19 4.24
CA GLY A 40 1.70 -12.58 4.92
C GLY A 40 1.09 -11.48 5.78
N ASP A 41 1.88 -10.48 6.15
CA ASP A 41 1.48 -9.37 7.03
C ASP A 41 0.51 -8.38 6.33
N PRO A 42 -0.70 -8.11 6.88
CA PRO A 42 -1.64 -7.12 6.35
C PRO A 42 -1.07 -5.70 6.26
N ALA A 43 -0.02 -5.39 7.04
CA ALA A 43 0.65 -4.08 6.97
C ALA A 43 1.24 -3.78 5.59
N GLY A 44 1.44 -4.79 4.74
CA GLY A 44 1.90 -4.62 3.37
C GLY A 44 0.82 -4.28 2.35
N ASP A 45 -0.47 -4.34 2.70
CA ASP A 45 -1.57 -4.14 1.76
C ASP A 45 -1.51 -2.76 1.12
N LEU A 46 -1.23 -1.72 1.91
CA LEU A 46 -1.09 -0.37 1.38
C LEU A 46 0.05 -0.29 0.34
N GLY A 47 1.20 -0.89 0.63
CA GLY A 47 2.33 -0.95 -0.31
C GLY A 47 1.99 -1.65 -1.62
N VAL A 48 1.24 -2.76 -1.54
CA VAL A 48 0.75 -3.47 -2.73
C VAL A 48 -0.20 -2.60 -3.55
N CYS A 49 -1.16 -1.94 -2.91
CA CYS A 49 -2.08 -1.04 -3.61
C CYS A 49 -1.35 0.10 -4.33
N ILE A 50 -0.37 0.73 -3.68
CA ILE A 50 0.43 1.80 -4.30
C ILE A 50 1.24 1.26 -5.48
N ALA A 51 1.85 0.06 -5.37
CA ALA A 51 2.57 -0.56 -6.47
C ALA A 51 1.67 -0.86 -7.68
N LEU A 52 0.46 -1.38 -7.44
CA LEU A 52 -0.52 -1.67 -8.51
C LEU A 52 -0.96 -0.40 -9.24
N VAL A 53 -1.27 0.67 -8.50
CA VAL A 53 -1.68 1.95 -9.09
C VAL A 53 -0.53 2.62 -9.83
N SER A 54 0.69 2.55 -9.28
CA SER A 54 1.91 3.03 -9.95
C SER A 54 2.11 2.34 -11.29
N SER A 55 1.95 1.00 -11.34
CA SER A 55 2.04 0.22 -12.58
C SER A 55 0.92 0.54 -13.56
N LEU A 56 -0.31 0.73 -13.09
CA LEU A 56 -1.46 1.07 -13.95
C LEU A 56 -1.31 2.44 -14.60
N LEU A 57 -0.77 3.42 -13.86
CA LEU A 57 -0.62 4.80 -14.32
C LEU A 57 0.70 5.06 -15.05
N ASP A 58 1.59 4.08 -15.11
CA ASP A 58 2.98 4.23 -15.60
C ASP A 58 3.70 5.43 -14.93
N LYS A 59 3.55 5.55 -13.61
CA LYS A 59 4.14 6.64 -12.81
C LYS A 59 4.97 6.08 -11.68
N ALA A 60 6.25 6.46 -11.67
CA ALA A 60 7.17 6.07 -10.62
C ALA A 60 6.76 6.68 -9.27
N ILE A 61 6.85 5.88 -8.21
CA ILE A 61 6.69 6.33 -6.83
C ILE A 61 7.94 7.10 -6.41
N GLN A 62 7.77 8.10 -5.55
CA GLN A 62 8.90 8.83 -4.97
C GLN A 62 9.92 7.87 -4.34
N LYS A 63 11.21 8.11 -4.63
CA LYS A 63 12.31 7.32 -4.03
C LYS A 63 12.31 7.50 -2.51
N GLN A 64 12.74 6.45 -1.80
CA GLN A 64 12.83 6.46 -0.33
C GLN A 64 11.46 6.65 0.36
N SER A 65 10.39 6.12 -0.24
CA SER A 65 9.06 6.07 0.34
C SER A 65 8.69 4.67 0.85
N ALA A 66 8.09 4.61 2.04
CA ALA A 66 7.57 3.39 2.67
C ALA A 66 6.08 3.53 2.93
N PHE A 67 5.33 2.45 2.70
CA PHE A 67 3.88 2.40 2.83
C PHE A 67 3.49 1.27 3.78
N ILE A 68 2.76 1.60 4.83
CA ILE A 68 2.42 0.68 5.91
C ILE A 68 0.93 0.82 6.20
N GLY A 69 0.19 -0.27 6.26
CA GLY A 69 -1.22 -0.26 6.64
C GLY A 69 -2.01 -1.37 5.99
N GLU A 70 -3.04 -1.81 6.70
CA GLU A 70 -4.04 -2.75 6.20
C GLU A 70 -5.11 -1.97 5.44
N VAL A 71 -5.55 -2.50 4.29
CA VAL A 71 -6.58 -1.87 3.46
C VAL A 71 -7.91 -2.56 3.70
N GLY A 72 -8.86 -1.83 4.28
CA GLY A 72 -10.21 -2.32 4.49
C GLY A 72 -11.08 -2.26 3.22
N LEU A 73 -12.18 -3.00 3.23
CA LEU A 73 -13.12 -3.09 2.10
C LEU A 73 -13.85 -1.75 1.79
N GLY A 74 -13.93 -0.86 2.79
CA GLY A 74 -14.44 0.50 2.62
C GLY A 74 -13.42 1.44 1.98
N GLY A 75 -12.18 1.00 1.79
CA GLY A 75 -11.05 1.83 1.34
C GLY A 75 -10.38 2.59 2.48
N GLU A 76 -10.76 2.33 3.73
CA GLU A 76 -10.09 2.85 4.91
C GLU A 76 -8.73 2.17 5.12
N ILE A 77 -7.77 2.94 5.64
CA ILE A 77 -6.45 2.45 6.00
C ILE A 77 -6.43 2.19 7.51
N ARG A 78 -6.30 0.92 7.89
CA ARG A 78 -6.42 0.45 9.27
C ARG A 78 -5.03 0.39 9.94
N THR A 79 -5.02 0.66 11.24
CA THR A 79 -3.81 0.51 12.06
C THR A 79 -3.35 -0.95 12.09
N VAL A 80 -2.04 -1.14 12.29
CA VAL A 80 -1.40 -2.46 12.35
C VAL A 80 -0.52 -2.58 13.60
N PRO A 81 -0.25 -3.80 14.08
CA PRO A 81 0.60 -4.00 15.23
C PRO A 81 1.98 -3.36 15.08
N HIS A 82 2.47 -2.75 16.16
CA HIS A 82 3.80 -2.15 16.26
C HIS A 82 4.09 -1.04 15.25
N ILE A 83 3.09 -0.22 14.90
CA ILE A 83 3.24 0.84 13.88
C ILE A 83 4.43 1.78 14.14
N GLU A 84 4.62 2.22 15.39
CA GLU A 84 5.74 3.09 15.76
C GLU A 84 7.11 2.45 15.54
N GLN A 85 7.23 1.16 15.87
CA GLN A 85 8.47 0.42 15.65
C GLN A 85 8.75 0.27 14.14
N ARG A 86 7.73 -0.01 13.34
CA ARG A 86 7.85 -0.10 11.88
C ARG A 86 8.27 1.23 11.25
N ARG A 87 7.65 2.34 11.69
CA ARG A 87 8.03 3.69 11.26
C ARG A 87 9.48 4.01 11.63
N LYS A 88 9.87 3.75 12.87
CA LYS A 88 11.24 3.98 13.36
C LYS A 88 12.26 3.17 12.54
N GLU A 89 11.95 1.92 12.22
CA GLU A 89 12.84 1.08 11.43
C GLU A 89 12.95 1.54 9.97
N ALA A 90 11.83 1.94 9.34
CA ALA A 90 11.85 2.54 8.02
C ALA A 90 12.70 3.83 8.00
N SER A 91 12.58 4.70 9.01
CA SER A 91 13.44 5.88 9.13
C SER A 91 14.91 5.53 9.24
N LYS A 92 15.28 4.53 10.04
CA LYS A 92 16.68 4.09 10.17
C LYS A 92 17.25 3.55 8.86
N LEU A 93 16.44 2.88 8.06
CA LEU A 93 16.81 2.37 6.73
C LEU A 93 16.90 3.48 5.66
N GLY A 94 16.65 4.74 6.03
CA GLY A 94 16.79 5.90 5.14
C GLY A 94 15.54 6.24 4.34
N PHE A 95 14.38 5.69 4.68
CA PHE A 95 13.11 6.13 4.10
C PHE A 95 12.75 7.52 4.63
N LYS A 96 12.53 8.46 3.71
CA LYS A 96 12.22 9.86 4.00
C LYS A 96 10.72 10.11 4.12
N GLN A 97 9.94 9.41 3.31
CA GLN A 97 8.49 9.50 3.33
C GLN A 97 7.93 8.19 3.86
N ILE A 98 7.23 8.25 4.99
CA ILE A 98 6.54 7.08 5.54
C ILE A 98 5.06 7.39 5.55
N VAL A 99 4.30 6.67 4.73
CA VAL A 99 2.85 6.76 4.65
C VAL A 99 2.28 5.61 5.48
N SER A 100 1.58 5.98 6.54
CA SER A 100 1.00 5.04 7.50
C SER A 100 -0.42 5.48 7.89
N PRO A 101 -1.22 4.61 8.53
CA PRO A 101 -2.56 4.94 8.96
C PRO A 101 -2.51 6.11 9.95
N SER A 102 -3.51 6.98 9.92
CA SER A 102 -3.71 7.98 10.99
C SER A 102 -4.05 7.26 12.30
N GLY A 103 -3.48 7.71 13.43
CA GLY A 103 -3.71 7.11 14.75
C GLY A 103 -3.67 8.15 15.87
N LYS A 104 -3.87 7.72 17.13
CA LYS A 104 -3.81 8.63 18.29
C LYS A 104 -2.47 9.36 18.35
N GLY A 105 -2.46 10.64 17.98
CA GLY A 105 -1.27 11.50 17.95
C GLY A 105 -0.35 11.30 16.74
N LEU A 106 -0.75 10.52 15.74
CA LEU A 106 0.06 10.24 14.54
C LEU A 106 -0.64 10.75 13.30
N GLU A 107 -0.05 11.78 12.69
CA GLU A 107 -0.42 12.18 11.34
C GLU A 107 -0.13 11.02 10.36
N GLY A 108 -1.10 10.78 9.49
CA GLY A 108 -1.10 9.65 8.57
C GLY A 108 -2.20 9.81 7.52
N VAL A 109 -2.58 8.70 6.89
CA VAL A 109 -3.67 8.65 5.90
C VAL A 109 -4.86 7.88 6.46
N THR A 110 -6.06 8.34 6.14
CA THR A 110 -7.32 7.68 6.56
C THR A 110 -7.87 6.79 5.45
N TYR A 111 -7.79 7.25 4.19
CA TYR A 111 -8.32 6.52 3.05
C TYR A 111 -7.26 6.23 1.99
N LEU A 112 -7.48 5.15 1.26
CA LEU A 112 -6.60 4.69 0.18
C LEU A 112 -6.38 5.75 -0.90
N ARG A 113 -7.42 6.54 -1.22
CA ARG A 113 -7.31 7.66 -2.18
C ARG A 113 -6.29 8.71 -1.74
N ASP A 114 -6.22 8.99 -0.44
CA ASP A 114 -5.30 10.00 0.11
C ASP A 114 -3.86 9.50 0.02
N ALA A 115 -3.66 8.21 0.32
CA ALA A 115 -2.37 7.56 0.18
C ALA A 115 -1.87 7.55 -1.28
N ILE A 116 -2.75 7.22 -2.23
CA ILE A 116 -2.43 7.23 -3.67
C ILE A 116 -2.04 8.64 -4.13
N LYS A 117 -2.83 9.65 -3.76
CA LYS A 117 -2.50 11.05 -4.07
C LYS A 117 -1.13 11.43 -3.54
N LYS A 118 -0.85 11.12 -2.27
CA LYS A 118 0.42 11.41 -1.61
C LYS A 118 1.62 10.68 -2.24
N ALA A 119 1.39 9.50 -2.82
CA ALA A 119 2.44 8.64 -3.37
C ALA A 119 2.80 8.94 -4.83
N ILE A 120 1.81 9.29 -5.67
CA ILE A 120 1.92 9.24 -7.13
C ILE A 120 1.49 10.55 -7.82
N LEU A 121 0.60 11.34 -7.20
CA LEU A 121 -0.03 12.49 -7.86
C LEU A 121 0.55 13.84 -7.44
N ASN A 122 1.65 13.84 -6.69
CA ASN A 122 2.42 15.03 -6.30
C ASN A 122 3.76 15.08 -7.02
#